data_AF-A0A077F5Z8-F1
#
_entry.id   AF-A0A077F5Z8-F1
#
_cell.length_a   1.000
_cell.length_b   1.000
_cell.length_c   1.000
_cell.angle_alpha   90.00
_cell.angle_beta   90.00
_cell.angle_gamma   90.00
#
_symmetry.space_group_name_H-M   'P 1'
#
loop_
_entity.id
_entity.type
_entity.pdbx_description
1 polymer ?
#
loop_
_entity_poly.entity_id
_entity_poly.type
_entity_poly.pdbx_seq_one_letter_code
_entity_poly.pdbx_strand_id
1 'polypeptide(L)'
;MKTHYSPHPQDDSEEQAVCGTWLGEASNLSGDWSRVDCRHCIRRKGEISSSIAAEEDAIVQQMGDMASFMREQRLDVKREVTP
;
A
#
# COMPACT_ATOMS: atom_id res chain seq x y z
N MET A 1 0.59 5.58 -25.62
CA MET A 1 0.17 5.47 -24.21
C MET A 1 1.29 4.78 -23.45
N LYS A 2 1.64 5.25 -22.25
CA LYS A 2 2.58 4.54 -21.38
C LYS A 2 1.81 3.89 -20.25
N THR A 3 2.16 2.65 -19.93
CA THR A 3 1.61 1.90 -18.81
C THR A 3 2.54 2.05 -17.60
N HIS A 4 2.03 2.70 -16.56
CA HIS A 4 2.71 2.90 -15.28
C HIS A 4 2.33 1.78 -14.32
N TYR A 5 3.25 1.43 -13.42
CA TYR A 5 2.91 0.55 -12.32
C TYR A 5 1.97 1.27 -11.36
N SER A 6 0.89 0.61 -10.95
CA SER A 6 0.03 1.05 -9.85
C SER A 6 -0.34 -0.18 -9.01
N PRO A 7 -0.08 -0.18 -7.69
CA PRO A 7 -0.53 -1.25 -6.80
C PRO A 7 -2.07 -1.33 -6.73
N HIS A 8 -2.75 -0.21 -7.01
CA HIS A 8 -4.20 -0.07 -6.93
C HIS A 8 -4.76 0.50 -8.24
N PRO A 9 -4.67 -0.22 -9.38
CA PRO A 9 -4.97 0.31 -10.71
C PRO A 9 -6.46 0.62 -10.95
N GLN A 10 -7.33 0.42 -9.95
CA GLN A 10 -8.74 0.79 -9.98
C GLN A 10 -9.01 2.14 -9.29
N ASP A 11 -7.99 2.74 -8.66
CA ASP A 11 -8.09 4.04 -8.03
C ASP A 11 -7.73 5.13 -9.05
N ASP A 12 -8.76 5.70 -9.67
CA ASP A 12 -8.62 6.77 -10.67
C ASP A 12 -8.37 8.15 -10.03
N SER A 13 -8.23 8.24 -8.71
CA SER A 13 -7.97 9.52 -8.01
C SER A 13 -6.49 9.94 -8.04
N GLU A 14 -5.58 9.06 -8.44
CA GLU A 14 -4.16 9.35 -8.51
C GLU A 14 -3.84 10.30 -9.68
N GLU A 15 -3.40 11.53 -9.39
CA GLU A 15 -2.90 12.46 -10.41
C GLU A 15 -1.45 12.15 -10.84
N GLN A 16 -0.74 11.34 -10.07
CA GLN A 16 0.67 11.01 -10.28
C GLN A 16 0.91 9.53 -10.05
N ALA A 17 1.61 8.88 -10.99
CA ALA A 17 2.04 7.49 -10.84
C ALA A 17 3.09 7.37 -9.72
N VAL A 18 3.20 6.17 -9.13
CA VAL A 18 4.19 5.85 -8.08
C VAL A 18 5.65 6.14 -8.47
N CYS A 19 5.96 6.22 -9.77
CA CYS A 19 7.29 6.60 -10.24
C CYS A 19 7.55 8.12 -10.23
N GLY A 20 6.59 8.93 -9.79
CA GLY A 20 6.63 10.40 -9.75
C GLY A 20 6.23 11.08 -11.06
N THR A 21 5.71 10.34 -12.06
CA THR A 21 5.28 10.93 -13.34
C THR A 21 3.82 11.34 -13.25
N TRP A 22 3.51 12.59 -13.58
CA TRP A 22 2.13 13.07 -13.69
C TRP A 22 1.35 12.25 -14.72
N LEU A 23 0.19 11.75 -14.30
CA LEU A 23 -0.74 11.01 -15.13
C LEU A 23 -1.55 12.00 -15.97
N GLY A 24 -2.00 11.54 -17.13
CA GLY A 24 -2.89 12.28 -18.02
C GLY A 24 -3.75 11.31 -18.80
N GLU A 25 -4.65 11.82 -19.64
CA GLU A 25 -5.65 11.02 -20.36
C GLU A 25 -5.07 9.86 -21.21
N ALA A 26 -3.79 9.94 -21.60
CA ALA A 26 -3.10 8.92 -22.39
C ALA A 26 -2.25 7.94 -21.56
N SER A 27 -2.28 8.04 -20.23
CA SER A 27 -1.57 7.16 -19.31
C SER A 27 -2.44 5.97 -18.93
N ASN A 28 -1.85 4.78 -18.88
CA ASN A 28 -2.49 3.56 -18.38
C ASN A 28 -1.85 3.16 -17.05
N LEU A 29 -2.60 2.44 -16.21
CA LEU A 29 -2.13 1.89 -14.94
C LEU A 29 -2.21 0.36 -14.96
N SER A 30 -1.26 -0.31 -14.32
CA SER A 30 -1.31 -1.77 -14.13
C SER A 30 -0.57 -2.19 -12.86
N GLY A 31 -1.16 -3.12 -12.11
CA GLY A 31 -0.46 -3.83 -11.02
C GLY A 31 0.42 -4.99 -11.50
N ASP A 32 0.42 -5.30 -12.80
CA ASP A 32 1.23 -6.35 -13.37
C ASP A 32 2.50 -5.77 -14.00
N TRP A 33 3.65 -5.97 -13.35
CA TRP A 33 4.95 -5.51 -13.84
C TRP A 33 5.27 -5.99 -15.27
N SER A 34 4.68 -7.08 -15.77
CA SER A 34 4.89 -7.54 -17.14
C SER A 34 4.21 -6.66 -18.19
N ARG A 35 3.25 -5.83 -17.77
CA ARG A 35 2.49 -4.89 -18.62
C ARG A 35 3.01 -3.45 -18.53
N VAL A 36 3.97 -3.19 -17.65
CA VAL A 36 4.53 -1.85 -17.42
C VAL A 36 5.60 -1.54 -18.48
N ASP A 37 5.38 -0.48 -19.26
CA ASP A 37 6.32 -0.01 -20.29
C ASP A 37 6.99 1.33 -19.90
N CYS A 38 6.59 1.95 -18.79
CA CYS A 38 7.19 3.18 -18.29
C CYS A 38 8.63 2.94 -17.82
N ARG A 39 9.60 3.57 -18.51
CA ARG A 39 11.03 3.48 -18.16
C ARG A 39 11.36 3.95 -16.74
N HIS A 40 10.62 4.92 -16.20
CA HIS A 40 10.82 5.38 -14.81
C HIS A 40 10.37 4.31 -13.82
N CYS A 41 9.19 3.71 -14.03
CA CYS A 41 8.72 2.57 -13.22
C CYS A 41 9.72 1.42 -13.28
N ILE A 42 10.18 1.04 -14.47
CA ILE A 42 11.14 -0.08 -14.65
C ILE A 42 12.45 0.21 -13.91
N ARG A 43 13.01 1.42 -14.05
CA ARG A 43 14.26 1.81 -13.39
C ARG A 43 14.14 1.80 -11.87
N ARG A 44 12.97 2.20 -11.34
CA ARG A 44 12.71 2.27 -9.89
C ARG A 44 11.97 1.03 -9.37
N LYS A 45 11.88 -0.05 -10.14
CA LYS A 45 11.07 -1.24 -9.78
C LYS A 45 11.42 -1.77 -8.39
N GLY A 46 12.72 -1.86 -8.07
CA GLY A 46 13.18 -2.30 -6.76
C GLY A 46 12.71 -1.35 -5.64
N GLU A 47 12.95 -0.04 -5.80
CA GLU A 47 12.51 0.98 -4.84
C GLU A 47 10.98 0.96 -4.62
N ILE A 48 10.21 0.96 -5.72
CA ILE A 48 8.75 0.94 -5.69
C ILE A 48 8.24 -0.33 -4.97
N SER A 49 8.77 -1.50 -5.35
CA SER A 49 8.32 -2.77 -4.76
C SER A 49 8.67 -2.84 -3.27
N SER A 50 9.85 -2.36 -2.87
CA SER A 50 10.25 -2.30 -1.46
C SER A 50 9.44 -1.30 -0.65
N SER A 51 9.07 -0.14 -1.22
CA SER A 51 8.21 0.84 -0.54
C SER A 51 6.83 0.25 -0.25
N ILE A 52 6.23 -0.39 -1.25
CA ILE A 52 4.92 -1.03 -1.11
C ILE A 52 4.96 -2.14 -0.06
N ALA A 53 5.98 -3.01 -0.10
CA ALA A 53 6.13 -4.05 0.91
C ALA A 53 6.30 -3.48 2.32
N ALA A 54 7.06 -2.39 2.48
CA ALA A 54 7.22 -1.72 3.77
C ALA A 54 5.92 -1.08 4.26
N GLU A 55 5.10 -0.52 3.36
CA GLU A 55 3.77 0.00 3.68
C GLU A 55 2.82 -1.14 4.11
N GLU A 56 2.80 -2.26 3.39
CA GLU A 56 2.03 -3.45 3.74
C GLU A 56 2.42 -4.00 5.12
N ASP A 57 3.72 -4.13 5.39
CA ASP A 57 4.23 -4.57 6.68
C ASP A 57 3.79 -3.61 7.80
N ALA A 58 3.88 -2.30 7.58
CA ALA A 58 3.46 -1.29 8.55
C ALA A 58 1.96 -1.38 8.87
N ILE A 59 1.10 -1.59 7.85
CA ILE A 59 -0.34 -1.78 8.04
C ILE A 59 -0.61 -3.02 8.89
N VAL A 60 0.05 -4.15 8.60
CA VAL A 60 -0.11 -5.39 9.36
C VAL A 60 0.34 -5.21 10.81
N GLN A 61 1.47 -4.54 11.05
CA GLN A 61 1.93 -4.25 12.41
C GLN A 61 0.92 -3.40 13.17
N GLN A 62 0.41 -2.32 12.57
CA GLN A 62 -0.58 -1.46 13.20
C GLN A 62 -1.86 -2.21 13.55
N MET A 63 -2.34 -3.09 12.67
CA MET A 63 -3.49 -3.96 12.96
C MET A 63 -3.21 -4.94 14.11
N GLY A 64 -2.00 -5.49 14.16
CA GLY A 64 -1.53 -6.36 15.24
C GLY A 64 -1.51 -5.66 16.59
N ASP A 65 -0.97 -4.44 16.63
CA ASP A 65 -0.92 -3.60 17.83
C ASP A 65 -2.32 -3.27 18.34
N MET A 66 -3.24 -2.90 17.43
CA MET A 66 -4.64 -2.67 17.76
C MET A 66 -5.29 -3.92 18.36
N ALA A 67 -5.04 -5.09 17.78
CA ALA A 67 -5.58 -6.35 18.29
C ALA A 67 -5.03 -6.70 19.68
N SER A 68 -3.74 -6.42 19.94
CA SER A 68 -3.12 -6.61 21.26
C SER A 68 -3.73 -5.67 22.30
N PHE A 69 -3.82 -4.39 21.99
CA PHE A 69 -4.46 -3.39 22.84
C PHE A 69 -5.90 -3.75 23.22
N MET A 70 -6.70 -4.21 22.23
CA MET A 70 -8.09 -4.63 22.48
C MET A 70 -8.20 -5.88 23.37
N ARG A 71 -7.21 -6.79 23.30
CA ARG A 71 -7.15 -7.96 24.20
C ARG A 71 -6.82 -7.54 25.62
N GLU A 72 -5.86 -6.64 25.80
CA GLU A 72 -5.46 -6.11 27.11
C GLU A 72 -6.63 -5.39 27.79
N GLN A 73 -7.32 -4.48 27.09
CA GLN A 73 -8.52 -3.82 27.61
C GLN A 73 -9.60 -4.81 28.07
N ARG A 74 -9.83 -5.89 27.31
CA ARG A 74 -10.80 -6.93 27.69
C ARG A 74 -10.38 -7.69 28.95
N LEU A 75 -9.08 -7.85 29.21
CA LEU A 75 -8.57 -8.52 30.40
C LEU A 75 -8.67 -7.61 31.63
N ASP A 76 -8.43 -6.31 31.47
CA ASP A 76 -8.57 -5.33 32.55
C ASP A 76 -10.03 -5.20 33.01
N VAL A 77 -10.98 -5.13 32.07
CA VAL A 77 -12.42 -5.16 32.40
C VAL A 77 -12.81 -6.45 33.13
N LYS A 78 -12.23 -7.60 32.78
CA LYS A 78 -12.51 -8.86 33.48
C LYS A 78 -11.93 -8.90 34.89
N ARG A 79 -10.79 -8.25 35.12
CA ARG A 79 -10.14 -8.20 36.45
C ARG A 79 -10.92 -7.34 37.43
N GLU A 80 -11.51 -6.24 36.98
CA GLU A 80 -12.33 -5.35 37.83
C GLU A 80 -13.69 -5.96 38.21
N VAL A 81 -14.19 -6.94 37.46
CA VAL A 81 -15.53 -7.53 37.64
C VAL A 81 -15.51 -8.81 38.51
N THR A 82 -14.33 -9.33 38.87
CA THR A 82 -14.21 -10.43 39.85
C THR A 82 -14.08 -9.88 41.28
N PRO A 83 -14.97 -10.25 42.22
CA PRO A 83 -14.94 -9.80 43.62
C PRO A 83 -13.79 -10.38 44.43
#